data_AF-A0A972VJN4-F1
#
_entry.id   AF-A0A972VJN4-F1
#
_cell.length_a   1.000
_cell.length_b   1.000
_cell.length_c   1.000
_cell.angle_alpha   90.00
_cell.angle_beta   90.00
_cell.angle_gamma   90.00
#
_symmetry.space_group_name_H-M   'P 1'
#
loop_
_entity.id
_entity.type
_entity.pdbx_description
1 polymer ?
#
loop_
_entity_poly.entity_id
_entity_poly.type
_entity_poly.pdbx_seq_one_letter_code
_entity_poly.pdbx_strand_id
1 'polypeptide(L)'
;VIPEAVTQAAMMVFGHDVTLTQACAAGTLELNPFLPLVAHCLLNSCDLLANACHILRTHCVQDIQANEAQCQAHVNTSTATATALISALGYDSVSDVLKAIQITGEPLKEYVLKKGLLDEKTFEELISPEAVCRLGSPKSRT
;
A
#
# COMPACT_ATOMS: atom_id res chain seq x y z
N VAL A 1 4.74 -18.09 6.58
CA VAL A 1 5.89 -18.31 7.49
C VAL A 1 6.92 -17.18 7.52
N ILE A 2 7.56 -16.77 6.41
CA ILE A 2 8.61 -15.72 6.47
C ILE A 2 8.08 -14.36 6.99
N PRO A 3 6.94 -13.83 6.49
CA PRO A 3 6.37 -12.59 7.05
C PRO A 3 5.97 -12.71 8.54
N GLU A 4 5.51 -13.89 8.96
CA GLU A 4 5.18 -14.16 10.38
C GLU A 4 6.43 -14.10 11.25
N ALA A 5 7.55 -14.68 10.81
CA ALA A 5 8.83 -14.64 11.54
C ALA A 5 9.38 -13.21 11.67
N VAL A 6 9.28 -12.41 10.60
CA VAL A 6 9.66 -10.99 10.62
C VAL A 6 8.77 -10.19 11.57
N THR A 7 7.47 -10.48 11.57
CA THR A 7 6.52 -9.83 12.49
C THR A 7 6.85 -10.15 13.94
N GLN A 8 7.19 -11.41 14.26
CA GLN A 8 7.64 -11.80 15.60
C GLN A 8 8.94 -11.10 16.00
N ALA A 9 9.91 -11.00 15.08
CA ALA A 9 11.15 -10.27 15.30
C ALA A 9 10.88 -8.79 15.63
N ALA A 10 10.00 -8.13 14.88
CA ALA A 10 9.60 -6.75 15.15
C ALA A 10 8.93 -6.60 16.53
N MET A 11 8.01 -7.51 16.88
CA MET A 11 7.36 -7.53 18.21
C MET A 11 8.38 -7.66 19.35
N MET A 12 9.38 -8.54 19.20
CA MET A 12 10.46 -8.68 20.18
C MET A 12 11.28 -7.39 20.35
N VAL A 13 11.62 -6.73 19.25
CA VAL A 13 12.37 -5.47 19.27
C VAL A 13 11.56 -4.37 19.96
N PHE A 14 10.25 -4.29 19.73
CA PHE A 14 9.38 -3.38 20.49
C PHE A 14 9.44 -3.65 22.00
N GLY A 15 9.42 -4.91 22.42
CA GLY A 15 9.58 -5.26 23.84
C GLY A 15 10.95 -4.86 24.41
N HIS A 16 12.01 -5.04 23.62
CA HIS A 16 13.35 -4.58 23.99
C HIS A 16 13.43 -3.05 24.12
N ASP A 17 12.76 -2.29 23.26
CA ASP A 17 12.75 -0.82 23.31
C ASP A 17 12.13 -0.28 24.61
N VAL A 18 11.06 -0.90 25.10
CA VAL A 18 10.48 -0.57 26.41
C VAL A 18 11.48 -0.83 27.54
N THR A 19 12.20 -1.96 27.46
CA THR A 19 13.23 -2.32 28.44
C THR A 19 14.41 -1.34 28.40
N LEU A 20 14.87 -0.98 27.20
CA LEU A 20 15.91 0.00 26.96
C LEU A 20 15.54 1.35 27.55
N THR A 21 14.32 1.83 27.28
CA THR A 21 13.80 3.09 27.79
C THR A 21 13.87 3.14 29.32
N GLN A 22 13.40 2.08 29.99
CA GLN A 22 13.45 2.02 31.46
C GLN A 22 14.89 1.93 31.99
N ALA A 23 15.73 1.08 31.40
CA ALA A 23 17.12 0.90 31.83
C ALA A 23 17.94 2.19 31.68
N CYS A 24 17.77 2.91 30.57
CA CYS A 24 18.43 4.18 30.32
C CYS A 24 17.98 5.28 31.31
N ALA A 25 16.69 5.29 31.69
CA ALA A 25 16.13 6.28 32.61
C ALA A 25 16.51 6.05 34.09
N ALA A 26 16.91 4.84 34.47
CA ALA A 26 17.18 4.44 35.85
C ALA A 26 18.62 4.71 36.33
N GLY A 27 19.35 5.63 35.68
CA GLY A 27 20.68 6.03 36.12
C GLY A 27 20.68 6.63 37.53
N THR A 28 21.72 6.36 38.33
CA THR A 28 21.81 6.84 39.71
C THR A 28 23.14 7.56 39.93
N LEU A 29 23.07 8.83 40.32
CA LEU A 29 24.23 9.69 40.56
C LEU A 29 25.19 9.72 39.34
N GLU A 30 26.44 9.29 39.52
CA GLU A 30 27.50 9.41 38.51
C GLU A 30 27.47 8.29 37.45
N LEU A 31 26.65 7.25 37.60
CA LEU A 31 26.68 6.10 36.70
C LEU A 31 25.29 5.45 36.48
N ASN A 32 25.08 4.90 35.29
CA ASN A 32 23.96 3.99 35.04
C ASN A 32 24.43 2.52 35.22
N PRO A 33 23.94 1.79 36.24
CA PRO A 33 24.35 0.40 36.49
C PRO A 33 23.71 -0.61 35.52
N PHE A 34 22.73 -0.19 34.71
CA PHE A 34 21.97 -1.06 33.80
C PHE A 34 22.52 -1.11 32.37
N LEU A 35 23.70 -0.52 32.11
CA LEU A 35 24.35 -0.56 30.80
C LEU A 35 24.54 -1.98 30.23
N PRO A 36 24.79 -3.05 31.02
CA PRO A 36 24.81 -4.41 30.49
C PRO A 36 23.45 -4.87 29.92
N LEU A 37 22.34 -4.49 30.55
CA LEU A 37 20.99 -4.78 30.05
C LEU A 37 20.71 -4.00 28.76
N VAL A 38 21.13 -2.73 28.71
CA VAL A 38 21.04 -1.90 27.50
C VAL A 38 21.79 -2.54 26.34
N ALA A 39 23.04 -2.97 26.56
CA ALA A 39 23.83 -3.64 25.55
C ALA A 39 23.17 -4.94 25.07
N HIS A 40 22.66 -5.78 25.98
CA HIS A 40 21.98 -7.02 25.65
C HIS A 40 20.75 -6.79 24.76
N CYS A 41 19.82 -5.92 25.18
CA CYS A 41 18.60 -5.64 24.44
C CYS A 41 18.90 -5.01 23.07
N LEU A 42 19.84 -4.06 23.02
CA LEU A 42 20.18 -3.36 21.78
C LEU A 42 20.85 -4.29 20.76
N LEU A 43 21.90 -5.01 21.17
CA LEU A 43 22.66 -5.87 20.26
C LEU A 43 21.81 -7.03 19.76
N ASN A 44 21.02 -7.68 20.63
CA ASN A 44 20.10 -8.73 20.21
C ASN A 44 19.01 -8.21 19.27
N SER A 45 18.50 -6.99 19.47
CA SER A 45 17.56 -6.37 18.53
C SER A 45 18.20 -6.14 17.16
N CYS A 46 19.43 -5.64 17.11
CA CYS A 46 20.16 -5.45 15.87
C CYS A 46 20.37 -6.77 15.13
N ASP A 47 20.85 -7.81 15.81
CA ASP A 47 21.08 -9.12 15.21
C ASP A 47 19.78 -9.77 14.73
N LEU A 48 18.71 -9.69 15.54
CA LEU A 48 17.41 -10.25 15.20
C LEU A 48 16.81 -9.56 13.97
N LEU A 49 16.85 -8.23 13.90
CA LEU A 49 16.38 -7.47 12.73
C LEU A 49 17.24 -7.72 11.49
N ALA A 50 18.57 -7.78 11.63
CA ALA A 50 19.46 -8.07 10.52
C ALA A 50 19.12 -9.44 9.89
N ASN A 51 18.95 -10.46 10.74
CA ASN A 51 18.54 -11.79 10.29
C ASN A 51 17.13 -11.80 9.69
N ALA A 52 16.17 -11.12 10.31
CA ALA A 52 14.80 -11.01 9.81
C ALA A 52 14.75 -10.34 8.42
N CYS A 53 15.47 -9.23 8.23
CA CYS A 53 15.59 -8.56 6.94
C CYS A 53 16.26 -9.45 5.89
N HIS A 54 17.29 -10.21 6.30
CA HIS A 54 17.97 -11.14 5.40
C HIS A 54 17.00 -12.22 4.88
N ILE A 55 16.31 -12.93 5.78
CA ILE A 55 15.37 -13.99 5.39
C ILE A 55 14.17 -13.43 4.64
N LEU A 56 13.69 -12.22 4.97
CA LEU A 56 12.61 -11.58 4.25
C LEU A 56 13.00 -11.31 2.80
N ARG A 57 14.21 -10.80 2.58
CA ARG A 57 14.75 -10.56 1.25
C ARG A 57 14.86 -11.88 0.47
N THR A 58 15.54 -12.88 1.03
CA THR A 58 15.96 -14.08 0.29
C THR A 58 14.91 -15.16 0.15
N HIS A 59 13.93 -15.23 1.07
CA HIS A 59 12.94 -16.30 1.10
C HIS A 59 11.50 -15.80 0.91
N CYS A 60 11.33 -14.51 0.63
CA CYS A 60 10.02 -13.94 0.33
C CYS A 60 10.12 -12.93 -0.80
N VAL A 61 10.76 -11.78 -0.58
CA VAL A 61 10.68 -10.62 -1.48
C VAL A 61 11.28 -10.87 -2.85
N GLN A 62 12.43 -11.55 -2.94
CA GLN A 62 13.11 -11.78 -4.22
C GLN A 62 12.26 -12.56 -5.24
N ASP A 63 11.36 -13.43 -4.77
CA ASP A 63 10.59 -14.33 -5.63
C ASP A 63 9.11 -13.94 -5.72
N ILE A 64 8.68 -12.79 -5.17
CA ILE A 64 7.29 -12.33 -5.29
C ILE A 64 6.96 -12.12 -6.77
N GLN A 65 5.89 -12.78 -7.22
CA GLN A 65 5.31 -12.61 -8.56
C GLN A 65 3.90 -12.03 -8.44
N ALA A 66 3.55 -11.13 -9.36
CA ALA A 66 2.20 -10.65 -9.47
C ALA A 66 1.30 -11.69 -10.17
N ASN A 67 0.07 -11.85 -9.70
CA ASN A 67 -0.97 -12.51 -10.48
C ASN A 67 -1.63 -11.47 -11.37
N GLU A 68 -1.03 -11.21 -12.55
CA GLU A 68 -1.46 -10.16 -13.47
C GLU A 68 -2.94 -10.28 -13.86
N ALA A 69 -3.42 -11.50 -14.13
CA ALA A 69 -4.81 -11.74 -14.49
C ALA A 69 -5.78 -11.33 -13.37
N GLN A 70 -5.45 -11.66 -12.12
CA GLN A 70 -6.25 -11.28 -10.96
C GLN A 70 -6.18 -9.77 -10.71
N CYS A 71 -4.99 -9.17 -10.82
CA CYS A 71 -4.82 -7.72 -10.71
C CYS A 71 -5.66 -6.98 -11.76
N GLN A 72 -5.64 -7.43 -13.01
CA GLN A 72 -6.44 -6.85 -14.10
C GLN A 72 -7.94 -7.01 -13.84
N ALA A 73 -8.38 -8.17 -13.36
CA ALA A 73 -9.78 -8.39 -12.99
C ALA A 73 -10.23 -7.44 -11.87
N HIS A 74 -9.39 -7.21 -10.86
CA HIS A 74 -9.67 -6.26 -9.79
C HIS A 74 -9.79 -4.83 -10.33
N VAL A 75 -8.89 -4.40 -11.22
CA VAL A 75 -8.96 -3.07 -11.85
C VAL A 75 -10.24 -2.92 -12.67
N ASN A 76 -10.57 -3.90 -13.51
CA ASN A 76 -11.73 -3.84 -14.41
C ASN A 76 -13.08 -3.79 -13.66
N THR A 77 -13.14 -4.38 -12.46
CA THR A 77 -14.34 -4.42 -11.63
C THR A 77 -14.40 -3.29 -10.60
N SER A 78 -13.29 -2.58 -10.37
CA SER A 78 -13.20 -1.57 -9.32
C SER A 78 -13.88 -0.27 -9.72
N THR A 79 -14.82 0.18 -8.89
CA THR A 79 -15.46 1.49 -9.01
C THR A 79 -14.49 2.65 -8.75
N ALA A 80 -13.34 2.40 -8.11
CA ALA A 80 -12.32 3.40 -7.89
C ALA A 80 -11.76 3.97 -9.20
N THR A 81 -11.77 3.17 -10.27
CA THR A 81 -11.33 3.61 -11.61
C THR A 81 -12.21 4.71 -12.21
N ALA A 82 -13.46 4.84 -11.77
CA ALA A 82 -14.36 5.89 -12.23
C ALA A 82 -13.85 7.31 -11.88
N THR A 83 -13.03 7.42 -10.83
CA THR A 83 -12.39 8.70 -10.46
C THR A 83 -11.52 9.26 -11.58
N ALA A 84 -10.91 8.40 -12.40
CA ALA A 84 -10.12 8.80 -13.55
C ALA A 84 -10.95 9.50 -14.63
N LEU A 85 -12.26 9.23 -14.68
CA LEU A 85 -13.17 9.81 -15.66
C LEU A 85 -13.65 11.22 -15.27
N ILE A 86 -13.44 11.64 -14.01
CA ILE A 86 -13.93 12.94 -13.50
C ILE A 86 -13.34 14.11 -14.30
N SER A 87 -12.08 14.02 -14.73
CA SER A 87 -11.45 15.09 -15.53
C SER A 87 -12.07 15.28 -16.92
N ALA A 88 -12.77 14.27 -17.45
CA ALA A 88 -13.39 14.32 -18.76
C ALA A 88 -14.91 14.53 -18.69
N LEU A 89 -15.59 13.90 -17.74
CA LEU A 89 -17.05 13.89 -17.63
C LEU A 89 -17.59 14.83 -16.54
N GLY A 90 -16.74 15.28 -15.63
CA GLY A 90 -17.15 16.02 -14.43
C GLY A 90 -17.69 15.11 -13.33
N TYR A 91 -17.72 15.64 -12.10
CA TYR A 91 -18.06 14.88 -10.90
C TYR A 91 -19.50 14.34 -10.93
N ASP A 92 -20.47 15.19 -11.27
CA ASP A 92 -21.89 14.81 -11.24
C ASP A 92 -22.20 13.69 -12.23
N SER A 93 -21.65 13.77 -13.45
CA SER A 93 -21.83 12.74 -14.47
C SER A 93 -21.25 11.39 -14.04
N VAL A 94 -20.05 11.39 -13.46
CA VAL A 94 -19.42 10.16 -12.95
C VAL A 94 -20.20 9.58 -11.77
N SER A 95 -20.72 10.43 -10.88
CA SER A 95 -21.56 10.00 -9.75
C SER A 95 -22.83 9.30 -10.21
N ASP A 96 -23.48 9.83 -11.24
CA ASP A 96 -24.70 9.22 -11.79
C ASP A 96 -24.41 7.93 -12.55
N VAL A 97 -23.27 7.84 -13.26
CA VAL A 97 -22.79 6.60 -13.87
C VAL A 97 -22.57 5.53 -12.78
N LEU A 98 -21.90 5.87 -11.68
CA LEU A 98 -21.63 4.94 -10.58
C LEU A 98 -22.91 4.40 -9.94
N LYS A 99 -23.91 5.26 -9.69
CA LYS A 99 -25.22 4.82 -9.19
C LYS A 99 -25.91 3.88 -10.17
N ALA A 100 -25.86 4.20 -11.47
CA ALA A 100 -26.50 3.38 -12.50
C ALA A 100 -25.88 1.98 -12.60
N ILE A 101 -24.54 1.88 -12.65
CA ILE A 101 -23.87 0.57 -12.72
C ILE A 101 -24.02 -0.25 -11.44
N GLN A 102 -24.16 0.40 -10.29
CA GLN A 102 -24.43 -0.29 -9.03
C GLN A 102 -25.82 -0.94 -9.02
N ILE A 103 -26.80 -0.35 -9.72
CA ILE A 103 -28.15 -0.90 -9.88
C ILE A 103 -28.17 -1.98 -10.96
N THR A 104 -27.51 -1.77 -12.09
CA THR A 104 -27.58 -2.69 -13.24
C THR A 104 -26.59 -3.84 -13.16
N GLY A 105 -25.51 -3.70 -12.39
CA GLY A 105 -24.39 -4.64 -12.36
C GLY A 105 -23.55 -4.63 -13.65
N GLU A 106 -23.79 -3.70 -14.58
CA GLU A 106 -23.03 -3.59 -15.82
C GLU A 106 -21.60 -3.07 -15.54
N PRO A 107 -20.57 -3.55 -16.26
CA PRO A 107 -19.21 -3.01 -16.14
C PRO A 107 -19.13 -1.53 -16.51
N LEU A 108 -18.27 -0.77 -15.82
CA LEU A 108 -18.09 0.67 -16.05
C LEU A 108 -17.76 1.01 -17.51
N LYS A 109 -16.81 0.27 -18.12
CA LYS A 109 -16.41 0.47 -19.53
C LYS A 109 -17.60 0.31 -20.46
N GLU A 110 -18.36 -0.77 -20.30
CA GLU A 110 -19.51 -1.07 -21.15
C GLU A 110 -20.60 -0.01 -21.02
N TYR A 111 -20.91 0.42 -19.80
CA TYR A 111 -21.94 1.44 -19.55
C TYR A 111 -21.56 2.79 -20.19
N VAL A 112 -20.31 3.24 -20.01
CA VAL A 112 -19.81 4.52 -20.54
C VAL A 112 -19.83 4.53 -22.07
N LEU A 113 -19.39 3.45 -22.71
CA LEU A 113 -19.40 3.30 -24.17
C LEU A 113 -20.83 3.20 -24.72
N LYS A 114 -21.70 2.41 -24.10
CA LYS A 114 -23.11 2.24 -24.48
C LYS A 114 -23.90 3.55 -24.40
N LYS A 115 -23.57 4.41 -23.43
CA LYS A 115 -24.17 5.74 -23.29
C LYS A 115 -23.51 6.81 -24.17
N GLY A 116 -22.43 6.47 -24.89
CA GLY A 116 -21.71 7.40 -25.75
C GLY A 116 -21.07 8.56 -25.00
N LEU A 117 -20.76 8.37 -23.71
CA LEU A 117 -20.17 9.43 -22.88
C LEU A 117 -18.69 9.66 -23.21
N LEU A 118 -17.98 8.60 -23.58
CA LEU A 118 -16.60 8.62 -24.06
C LEU A 118 -16.45 7.59 -25.19
N ASP A 119 -15.49 7.82 -26.07
CA ASP A 119 -15.02 6.79 -26.99
C ASP A 119 -14.04 5.83 -26.28
N GLU A 120 -13.86 4.64 -26.87
CA GLU A 120 -13.02 3.58 -26.29
C GLU A 120 -11.57 4.02 -26.10
N LYS A 121 -11.03 4.77 -27.05
CA LYS A 121 -9.64 5.23 -27.00
C LYS A 121 -9.44 6.22 -25.84
N THR A 122 -10.31 7.21 -25.70
CA THR A 122 -10.25 8.16 -24.59
C THR A 122 -10.46 7.47 -23.24
N PHE A 123 -11.36 6.48 -23.15
CA PHE A 123 -11.55 5.71 -21.92
C PHE A 123 -10.28 4.95 -21.52
N GLU A 124 -9.63 4.27 -22.47
CA GLU A 124 -8.39 3.53 -22.23
C GLU A 124 -7.22 4.43 -21.85
N GLU A 125 -7.11 5.60 -22.49
CA GLU A 125 -6.10 6.60 -22.12
C GLU A 125 -6.28 7.08 -20.68
N LEU A 126 -7.52 7.36 -20.25
CA LEU A 126 -7.81 7.86 -18.91
C LEU A 126 -7.61 6.81 -17.81
N ILE A 127 -7.90 5.54 -18.09
CA ILE A 127 -7.80 4.44 -17.12
C ILE A 127 -6.44 3.72 -17.15
N SER A 128 -5.53 4.14 -18.03
CA SER A 128 -4.18 3.58 -18.13
C SER A 128 -3.42 3.68 -16.81
N PRO A 129 -2.54 2.71 -16.48
CA PRO A 129 -1.71 2.74 -15.27
C PRO A 129 -0.96 4.07 -15.11
N GLU A 130 -0.41 4.60 -16.20
CA GLU A 130 0.30 5.87 -16.21
C GLU A 130 -0.62 7.05 -15.86
N ALA A 131 -1.87 7.03 -16.31
CA ALA A 131 -2.84 8.09 -16.05
C ALA A 131 -3.38 8.06 -14.61
N VAL A 132 -3.59 6.86 -14.03
CA VAL A 132 -4.16 6.71 -12.68
C VAL A 132 -3.11 6.69 -11.57
N CYS A 133 -1.86 6.32 -11.87
CA CYS A 133 -0.76 6.33 -10.91
C CYS A 133 0.06 7.62 -10.91
N ARG A 134 -0.19 8.56 -11.83
CA ARG A 134 0.51 9.85 -11.81
C ARG A 134 0.03 10.74 -10.67
N LEU A 135 0.94 11.58 -10.21
CA LEU A 135 0.67 12.58 -9.19
C LEU A 135 -0.04 13.80 -9.79
N GLY A 136 -1.14 14.21 -9.18
CA GLY A 136 -1.89 15.42 -9.54
C GLY A 136 -2.81 15.27 -10.75
N SER A 137 -3.78 16.19 -10.84
CA SER A 137 -4.76 16.22 -11.93
C SER A 137 -4.11 16.68 -13.25
N PRO A 138 -4.58 16.20 -14.42
CA PRO A 138 -4.07 16.72 -15.69
C PRO A 138 -4.46 18.21 -15.76
N LYS A 139 -3.59 19.05 -16.32
CA LYS A 139 -4.00 20.42 -16.64
C LYS A 139 -5.21 20.31 -17.57
N SER A 140 -6.34 20.87 -17.14
CA SER A 140 -7.55 20.98 -17.96
C SER A 140 -7.13 21.50 -19.33
N ARG A 141 -7.42 20.75 -20.40
CA ARG A 141 -7.29 21.24 -21.77
C ARG A 141 -8.41 22.27 -21.96
N THR A 142 -8.19 23.50 -21.47
CA THR A 142 -8.93 24.70 -21.91
C THR A 142 -8.37 25.16 -23.24
#